data_AF-A0A817RTN0-F1
#
_entry.id   AF-A0A817RTN0-F1
#
_cell.length_a   1.000
_cell.length_b   1.000
_cell.length_c   1.000
_cell.angle_alpha   90.00
_cell.angle_beta   90.00
_cell.angle_gamma   90.00
#
_symmetry.space_group_name_H-M   'P 1'
#
loop_
_entity.id
_entity.type
_entity.pdbx_description
1 polymer ?
#
loop_
_entity_poly.entity_id
_entity_poly.type
_entity_poly.pdbx_seq_one_letter_code
_entity_poly.pdbx_strand_id
1 'polypeptide(L)'
;MFECDQFASRFEIYLANNGLFSFLGPIYQFVPTPFPLNDGRRVIAGFWSDIDTRSSIPSGNKVYYQIHVNQSNTIVFEKAVAYVQQYFPGERSFNPSMIITGTWYRVGAYSYQTNLVNTFQIILATDEIRSFAFLFYNDLQWASPSTSSLIEVNSSSEIGGQAGFNAGDSIIYEMLPYSRTSYVRRLVNTSNVNVPSLFVFRIDSDTMLSVAVIMIQIRYFDHVVDLNLVLQQLLVKVHVSQILRSVQK
;
A
#
# COMPACT_ATOMS: atom_id res chain seq x y z
N MET A 1 24.92 -17.53 35.24
CA MET A 1 23.99 -16.44 34.88
C MET A 1 24.64 -15.71 33.72
N PHE A 2 24.20 -15.97 32.50
CA PHE A 2 24.58 -15.20 31.32
C PHE A 2 23.28 -14.86 30.60
N GLU A 3 22.87 -13.60 30.73
CA GLU A 3 21.73 -13.01 30.03
C GLU A 3 22.22 -12.72 28.60
N CYS A 4 21.73 -13.49 27.63
CA CYS A 4 22.02 -13.30 26.21
C CYS A 4 20.91 -12.47 25.60
N ASP A 5 20.96 -11.14 25.79
CA ASP A 5 19.85 -10.25 25.43
C ASP A 5 20.32 -8.94 24.76
N GLN A 6 21.19 -9.01 23.74
CA GLN A 6 21.70 -7.79 23.07
C GLN A 6 21.87 -7.78 21.54
N PHE A 7 21.31 -8.72 20.75
CA PHE A 7 21.44 -8.61 19.28
C PHE A 7 20.19 -8.95 18.46
N ALA A 8 18.98 -8.69 18.95
CA ALA A 8 17.81 -8.58 18.08
C ALA A 8 17.72 -7.14 17.55
N SER A 9 18.14 -6.89 16.30
CA SER A 9 17.86 -5.64 15.61
C SER A 9 16.34 -5.47 15.52
N ARG A 10 15.80 -4.46 16.21
CA ARG A 10 14.37 -4.13 16.20
C ARG A 10 14.04 -3.42 14.90
N PHE A 11 13.25 -4.06 14.05
CA PHE A 11 12.68 -3.41 12.87
C PHE A 11 11.23 -3.03 13.15
N GLU A 12 10.92 -1.75 12.99
CA GLU A 12 9.58 -1.19 13.20
C GLU A 12 9.04 -0.70 11.86
N ILE A 13 7.77 -1.00 11.58
CA ILE A 13 7.05 -0.49 10.42
C ILE A 13 6.03 0.52 10.93
N TYR A 14 6.08 1.71 10.35
CA TYR A 14 5.22 2.82 10.73
C TYR A 14 4.18 3.01 9.64
N LEU A 15 2.91 2.96 10.03
CA LEU A 15 1.78 3.30 9.17
C LEU A 15 1.44 4.78 9.33
N ALA A 16 1.59 5.55 8.26
CA ALA A 16 1.26 6.97 8.25
C ALA A 16 -0.17 7.20 7.75
N ASN A 17 -0.92 8.08 8.43
CA ASN A 17 -2.23 8.51 7.95
C ASN A 17 -2.18 9.05 6.53
N ASN A 18 -1.05 9.67 6.16
CA ASN A 18 -0.77 10.24 4.83
C ASN A 18 -0.47 9.21 3.74
N GLY A 19 -0.88 7.94 3.86
CA GLY A 19 -0.93 7.04 2.70
C GLY A 19 0.33 6.21 2.42
N LEU A 20 1.19 6.00 3.41
CA LEU A 20 2.44 5.25 3.25
C LEU A 20 2.80 4.38 4.47
N PHE A 21 3.67 3.40 4.20
CA PHE A 21 4.51 2.75 5.21
C PHE A 21 5.92 3.34 5.19
N SER A 22 6.54 3.47 6.37
CA SER A 22 7.95 3.82 6.52
C SER A 22 8.67 2.86 7.46
N PHE A 23 9.96 2.65 7.24
CA PHE A 23 10.74 1.59 7.90
C PHE A 23 11.84 2.10 8.84
N LEU A 24 12.11 3.40 8.86
CA LEU A 24 13.18 4.02 9.67
C LEU A 24 12.65 5.02 10.72
N GLY A 25 11.33 5.14 10.84
CA GLY A 25 10.68 6.11 11.71
C GLY A 25 9.39 6.67 11.12
N PRO A 26 8.59 7.38 11.92
CA PRO A 26 7.35 8.00 11.46
C PRO A 26 7.62 9.14 10.47
N ILE A 27 6.73 9.31 9.50
CA ILE A 27 6.76 10.42 8.55
C ILE A 27 5.50 11.28 8.74
N TYR A 28 5.71 12.54 9.12
CA TYR A 28 4.65 13.53 9.32
C TYR A 28 4.43 14.46 8.12
N GLN A 29 5.33 14.39 7.13
CA GLN A 29 5.23 15.19 5.92
C GLN A 29 3.99 14.78 5.11
N PHE A 30 3.23 15.77 4.67
CA PHE A 30 1.95 15.61 3.97
C PHE A 30 2.03 15.93 2.47
N VAL A 31 2.87 16.90 2.07
CA VAL A 31 3.18 17.15 0.65
C VAL A 31 4.30 16.21 0.22
N PRO A 32 4.13 15.33 -0.78
CA PRO A 32 5.17 14.38 -1.18
C PRO A 32 6.36 15.07 -1.85
N THR A 33 7.57 14.71 -1.42
CA THR A 33 8.82 14.95 -2.16
C THR A 33 8.97 13.87 -3.24
N PRO A 34 9.38 14.20 -4.48
CA PRO A 34 9.59 13.20 -5.52
C PRO A 34 10.58 12.13 -5.08
N PHE A 35 10.32 10.89 -5.46
CA PHE A 35 11.32 9.83 -5.45
C PHE A 35 12.39 10.08 -6.53
N PRO A 36 13.68 9.77 -6.25
CA PRO A 36 14.16 9.21 -4.99
C PRO A 36 14.19 10.25 -3.86
N LEU A 37 13.99 9.80 -2.62
CA LEU A 37 14.17 10.65 -1.43
C LEU A 37 15.65 10.71 -1.08
N ASN A 38 16.21 11.92 -1.09
CA ASN A 38 17.64 12.17 -0.84
C ASN A 38 18.03 12.15 0.64
N ASP A 39 17.12 11.80 1.54
CA ASP A 39 17.32 11.77 3.00
C ASP A 39 17.36 10.35 3.58
N GLY A 40 17.50 9.35 2.72
CA GLY A 40 17.64 7.95 3.13
C GLY A 40 16.35 7.28 3.60
N ARG A 41 15.21 7.98 3.58
CA ARG A 41 13.93 7.42 4.03
C ARG A 41 13.51 6.22 3.18
N ARG A 42 13.23 5.11 3.85
CA ARG A 42 12.65 3.91 3.25
C ARG A 42 11.14 3.96 3.36
N VAL A 43 10.45 3.95 2.22
CA VAL A 43 8.98 4.05 2.19
C VAL A 43 8.36 3.18 1.11
N ILE A 44 7.13 2.73 1.37
CA ILE A 44 6.18 2.28 0.36
C ILE A 44 4.98 3.22 0.43
N ALA A 45 4.72 3.96 -0.64
CA ALA A 45 3.62 4.90 -0.74
C ALA A 45 2.50 4.31 -1.60
N GLY A 46 1.33 4.09 -0.99
CA GLY A 46 0.11 3.74 -1.72
C GLY A 46 -0.48 4.98 -2.38
N PHE A 47 -0.61 6.06 -1.61
CA PHE A 47 -1.02 7.38 -2.08
C PHE A 47 -0.56 8.43 -1.07
N TRP A 48 0.69 8.87 -1.18
CA TRP A 48 1.26 9.86 -0.27
C TRP A 48 0.71 11.25 -0.57
N SER A 49 -0.13 11.76 0.34
CA SER A 49 -0.74 13.08 0.27
C SER A 49 -1.22 13.52 1.65
N ASP A 50 -1.67 14.77 1.77
CA ASP A 50 -2.30 15.31 2.97
C ASP A 50 -3.70 14.71 3.17
N ILE A 51 -3.79 13.65 3.97
CA ILE A 51 -5.02 12.91 4.27
C ILE A 51 -5.52 13.34 5.64
N ASP A 52 -6.80 13.73 5.73
CA ASP A 52 -7.41 14.15 6.99
C ASP A 52 -8.41 13.12 7.52
N THR A 53 -7.99 12.35 8.51
CA THR A 53 -8.81 11.34 9.19
C THR A 53 -9.62 11.88 10.38
N ARG A 54 -9.60 13.19 10.63
CA ARG A 54 -10.26 13.81 11.79
C ARG A 54 -11.74 14.14 11.51
N SER A 55 -12.08 14.41 10.26
CA SER A 55 -13.45 14.73 9.84
C SER A 55 -14.36 13.49 9.88
N SER A 56 -15.65 13.69 10.16
CA SER A 56 -16.63 12.62 10.06
C SER A 56 -17.12 12.47 8.61
N ILE A 57 -16.65 11.44 7.91
CA ILE A 57 -17.21 11.03 6.61
C ILE A 57 -18.08 9.80 6.86
N PRO A 58 -19.36 9.79 6.46
CA PRO A 58 -20.23 8.63 6.64
C PRO A 58 -19.62 7.34 6.09
N SER A 59 -19.60 6.32 6.93
CA SER A 59 -19.11 4.97 6.59
C SER A 59 -17.66 4.94 6.11
N GLY A 60 -16.79 5.87 6.56
CA GLY A 60 -15.43 6.00 6.05
C GLY A 60 -14.49 6.84 6.91
N ASN A 61 -13.46 7.38 6.25
CA ASN A 61 -12.36 8.14 6.83
C ASN A 61 -11.54 7.39 7.88
N LYS A 62 -11.20 6.14 7.57
CA LYS A 62 -10.49 5.24 8.47
C LYS A 62 -9.24 4.68 7.83
N VAL A 63 -8.20 4.52 8.65
CA VAL A 63 -6.98 3.81 8.31
C VAL A 63 -6.94 2.55 9.16
N TYR A 64 -6.78 1.41 8.52
CA TYR A 64 -6.71 0.10 9.15
C TYR A 64 -5.37 -0.56 8.87
N TYR A 65 -4.94 -1.44 9.78
CA TYR A 65 -3.84 -2.34 9.53
C TYR A 65 -4.15 -3.73 10.04
N GLN A 66 -3.54 -4.73 9.41
CA GLN A 66 -3.55 -6.11 9.90
C GLN A 66 -2.15 -6.69 9.76
N ILE A 67 -1.74 -7.45 10.77
CA ILE A 67 -0.50 -8.21 10.76
C ILE A 67 -0.89 -9.69 10.82
N HIS A 68 -0.56 -10.40 9.75
CA HIS A 68 -0.77 -11.83 9.66
C HIS A 68 0.58 -12.51 9.91
N VAL A 69 0.67 -13.14 11.08
CA VAL A 69 1.78 -14.00 11.49
C VAL A 69 1.22 -15.38 11.74
N ASN A 70 2.01 -16.41 11.43
CA ASN A 70 1.60 -17.81 11.52
C ASN A 70 0.53 -18.17 10.46
N GLN A 71 0.75 -19.21 9.67
CA GLN A 71 -0.03 -19.57 8.47
C GLN A 71 -1.49 -20.00 8.76
N SER A 72 -1.99 -19.76 9.97
CA SER A 72 -3.36 -20.02 10.41
C SER A 72 -4.42 -19.30 9.57
N ASN A 73 -4.08 -18.14 8.98
CA ASN A 73 -4.93 -17.46 7.98
C ASN A 73 -4.49 -17.84 6.57
N THR A 74 -4.75 -19.09 6.18
CA THR A 74 -4.18 -19.69 4.97
C THR A 74 -4.54 -18.90 3.70
N ILE A 75 -5.74 -18.34 3.61
CA ILE A 75 -6.24 -17.67 2.39
C ILE A 75 -5.39 -16.45 2.00
N VAL A 76 -4.98 -15.61 2.95
CA VAL A 76 -4.18 -14.41 2.65
C VAL A 76 -2.77 -14.80 2.19
N PHE A 77 -2.18 -15.81 2.83
CA PHE A 77 -0.87 -16.35 2.45
C PHE A 77 -0.90 -17.05 1.08
N GLU A 78 -1.88 -17.92 0.84
CA GLU A 78 -2.09 -18.63 -0.44
C GLU A 78 -2.23 -17.64 -1.61
N LYS A 79 -2.99 -16.57 -1.42
CA LYS A 79 -3.14 -15.52 -2.44
C LYS A 79 -1.85 -14.76 -2.72
N ALA A 80 -1.12 -14.39 -1.67
CA ALA A 80 0.16 -13.71 -1.82
C ALA A 80 1.15 -14.59 -2.59
N VAL A 81 1.25 -15.88 -2.23
CA VAL A 81 2.06 -16.87 -2.97
C VAL A 81 1.62 -16.97 -4.42
N ALA A 82 0.33 -17.13 -4.68
CA ALA A 82 -0.19 -17.25 -6.04
C ALA A 82 0.13 -16.02 -6.90
N TYR A 83 -0.04 -14.80 -6.37
CA TYR A 83 0.32 -13.59 -7.11
C TYR A 83 1.82 -13.43 -7.33
N VAL A 84 2.65 -13.73 -6.32
CA VAL A 84 4.12 -13.69 -6.51
C VAL A 84 4.53 -14.67 -7.60
N GLN A 85 4.07 -15.93 -7.53
CA GLN A 85 4.42 -16.95 -8.53
C GLN A 85 3.89 -16.61 -9.94
N GLN A 86 2.73 -15.95 -10.03
CA GLN A 86 2.15 -15.50 -11.29
C GLN A 86 2.97 -14.39 -11.95
N TYR A 87 3.38 -13.37 -11.19
CA TYR A 87 4.02 -12.17 -11.74
C TYR A 87 5.56 -12.21 -11.69
N PHE A 88 6.12 -13.08 -10.85
CA PHE A 88 7.55 -13.33 -10.69
C PHE A 88 7.81 -14.84 -10.80
N PRO A 89 7.77 -15.43 -12.01
CA PRO A 89 7.82 -16.89 -12.19
C PRO A 89 9.12 -17.56 -11.73
N GLY A 90 10.18 -16.78 -11.46
CA GLY A 90 11.41 -17.25 -10.81
C GLY A 90 11.26 -17.51 -9.31
N GLU A 91 10.22 -16.97 -8.67
CA GLU A 91 10.03 -16.98 -7.21
C GLU A 91 9.14 -18.14 -6.73
N ARG A 92 9.34 -19.32 -7.33
CA ARG A 92 8.51 -20.51 -7.05
C ARG A 92 8.59 -20.98 -5.60
N SER A 93 9.72 -20.73 -4.94
CA SER A 93 9.94 -21.09 -3.54
C SER A 93 9.48 -20.02 -2.56
N PHE A 94 8.84 -18.92 -3.01
CA PHE A 94 8.34 -17.89 -2.11
C PHE A 94 7.28 -18.47 -1.17
N ASN A 95 7.51 -18.31 0.13
CA ASN A 95 6.64 -18.81 1.19
C ASN A 95 6.64 -17.80 2.34
N PRO A 96 5.75 -16.80 2.32
CA PRO A 96 5.81 -15.71 3.29
C PRO A 96 5.61 -16.22 4.72
N SER A 97 6.42 -15.72 5.65
CA SER A 97 6.24 -15.91 7.09
C SER A 97 5.39 -14.80 7.71
N MET A 98 5.30 -13.64 7.04
CA MET A 98 4.55 -12.48 7.50
C MET A 98 3.90 -11.72 6.34
N ILE A 99 2.67 -11.26 6.56
CA ILE A 99 1.94 -10.34 5.67
C ILE A 99 1.40 -9.17 6.49
N ILE A 100 1.67 -7.95 6.06
CA ILE A 100 1.18 -6.71 6.68
C ILE A 100 0.31 -5.97 5.67
N THR A 101 -0.89 -5.56 6.09
CA THR A 101 -1.79 -4.75 5.28
C THR A 101 -1.97 -3.37 5.91
N GLY A 102 -2.06 -2.35 5.05
CA GLY A 102 -2.43 -0.98 5.42
C GLY A 102 -3.54 -0.54 4.47
N THR A 103 -4.70 -0.20 5.01
CA THR A 103 -5.89 0.15 4.21
C THR A 103 -6.35 1.55 4.56
N TRP A 104 -6.38 2.43 3.58
CA TRP A 104 -6.99 3.75 3.69
C TRP A 104 -8.37 3.63 3.08
N TYR A 105 -9.39 3.56 3.93
CA TYR A 105 -10.76 3.31 3.51
C TYR A 105 -11.58 4.60 3.52
N ARG A 106 -11.99 5.00 2.31
CA ARG A 106 -12.80 6.20 2.06
C ARG A 106 -12.24 7.43 2.77
N VAL A 107 -10.94 7.67 2.63
CA VAL A 107 -10.23 8.79 3.27
C VAL A 107 -10.38 10.08 2.48
N GLY A 108 -10.60 11.18 3.19
CA GLY A 108 -10.71 12.53 2.62
C GLY A 108 -9.37 13.25 2.56
N ALA A 109 -9.29 14.26 1.70
CA ALA A 109 -8.12 15.14 1.62
C ALA A 109 -8.19 16.24 2.70
N TYR A 110 -7.04 16.70 3.16
CA TYR A 110 -6.94 17.81 4.13
C TYR A 110 -7.47 19.13 3.56
N SER A 111 -8.05 19.97 4.43
CA SER A 111 -8.59 21.31 4.16
C SER A 111 -9.81 21.42 3.23
N TYR A 112 -10.30 20.32 2.66
CA TYR A 112 -11.53 20.31 1.84
C TYR A 112 -12.51 19.27 2.34
N GLN A 113 -13.64 19.75 2.88
CA GLN A 113 -14.80 18.94 3.23
C GLN A 113 -15.60 18.57 1.97
N THR A 114 -14.93 18.00 0.96
CA THR A 114 -15.62 17.46 -0.21
C THR A 114 -16.18 16.08 0.12
N ASN A 115 -17.22 15.67 -0.61
CA ASN A 115 -17.72 14.30 -0.55
C ASN A 115 -16.82 13.29 -1.30
N LEU A 116 -15.66 13.73 -1.81
CA LEU A 116 -14.73 12.88 -2.55
C LEU A 116 -13.84 12.11 -1.57
N VAL A 117 -13.69 10.82 -1.83
CA VAL A 117 -12.92 9.91 -0.98
C VAL A 117 -12.03 8.99 -1.79
N ASN A 118 -10.88 8.63 -1.23
CA ASN A 118 -9.96 7.66 -1.81
C ASN A 118 -10.01 6.35 -1.00
N THR A 119 -9.93 5.22 -1.69
CA THR A 119 -9.80 3.89 -1.09
C THR A 119 -8.69 3.10 -1.77
N PHE A 120 -7.65 2.78 -1.01
CA PHE A 120 -6.48 2.04 -1.50
C PHE A 120 -5.84 1.23 -0.37
N GLN A 121 -5.00 0.27 -0.75
CA GLN A 121 -4.34 -0.65 0.17
C GLN A 121 -2.89 -0.88 -0.22
N ILE A 122 -2.03 -0.99 0.79
CA ILE A 122 -0.66 -1.50 0.68
C ILE A 122 -0.63 -2.87 1.35
N ILE A 123 -0.05 -3.86 0.68
CA ILE A 123 0.25 -5.16 1.26
C ILE A 123 1.75 -5.40 1.15
N LEU A 124 2.39 -5.76 2.26
CA LEU A 124 3.78 -6.21 2.30
C LEU A 124 3.78 -7.70 2.67
N ALA A 125 4.30 -8.55 1.79
CA ALA A 125 4.50 -9.97 2.06
C ALA A 125 5.99 -10.27 2.09
N THR A 126 6.46 -10.98 3.12
CA THR A 126 7.88 -11.31 3.27
C THR A 126 8.08 -12.73 3.79
N ASP A 127 9.10 -13.40 3.29
CA ASP A 127 9.64 -14.65 3.86
C ASP A 127 10.96 -14.42 4.60
N GLU A 128 11.21 -13.18 5.01
CA GLU A 128 12.43 -12.68 5.64
C GLU A 128 13.64 -12.55 4.72
N ILE A 129 13.66 -13.21 3.55
CA ILE A 129 14.73 -13.06 2.56
C ILE A 129 14.24 -12.22 1.37
N ARG A 130 13.02 -12.51 0.93
CA ARG A 130 12.34 -11.89 -0.20
C ARG A 130 11.12 -11.14 0.29
N SER A 131 10.85 -10.01 -0.33
CA SER A 131 9.78 -9.13 0.10
C SER A 131 9.09 -8.50 -1.10
N PHE A 132 7.76 -8.53 -1.08
CA PHE A 132 6.93 -8.03 -2.16
C PHE A 132 5.94 -7.01 -1.62
N ALA A 133 5.83 -5.89 -2.33
CA ALA A 133 4.82 -4.87 -2.09
C ALA A 133 3.72 -4.97 -3.15
N PHE A 134 2.47 -4.93 -2.70
CA PHE A 134 1.29 -4.83 -3.55
C PHE A 134 0.59 -3.51 -3.25
N LEU A 135 0.32 -2.74 -4.28
CA LEU A 135 -0.49 -1.53 -4.21
C LEU A 135 -1.80 -1.80 -4.93
N PHE A 136 -2.91 -1.68 -4.19
CA PHE A 136 -4.26 -1.89 -4.70
C PHE A 136 -5.07 -0.60 -4.64
N TYR A 137 -5.74 -0.26 -5.74
CA TYR A 137 -6.55 0.96 -5.86
C TYR A 137 -8.02 0.63 -6.12
N ASN A 138 -8.88 0.75 -5.12
CA ASN A 138 -10.31 0.50 -5.32
C ASN A 138 -11.00 1.71 -5.97
N ASP A 139 -10.74 2.90 -5.44
CA ASP A 139 -11.32 4.15 -5.94
C ASP A 139 -10.42 5.34 -5.57
N LEU A 140 -10.20 6.26 -6.49
CA LEU A 140 -9.43 7.48 -6.28
C LEU A 140 -10.21 8.66 -6.87
N GLN A 141 -10.93 9.37 -6.02
CA GLN A 141 -11.82 10.45 -6.42
C GLN A 141 -11.14 11.83 -6.40
N TRP A 142 -10.12 12.00 -5.55
CA TRP A 142 -9.35 13.24 -5.45
C TRP A 142 -7.86 12.99 -5.70
N ALA A 143 -7.19 13.98 -6.30
CA ALA A 143 -5.79 13.88 -6.72
C ALA A 143 -4.84 14.64 -5.79
N SER A 144 -5.25 15.81 -5.30
CA SER A 144 -4.51 16.63 -4.34
C SER A 144 -5.46 17.18 -3.28
N PRO A 145 -4.96 17.69 -2.13
CA PRO A 145 -5.78 18.34 -1.13
C PRO A 145 -6.58 19.50 -1.72
N SER A 146 -5.98 20.30 -2.60
CA SER A 146 -6.62 21.45 -3.24
C SER A 146 -7.73 21.12 -4.25
N THR A 147 -7.85 19.85 -4.65
CA THR A 147 -8.77 19.44 -5.72
C THR A 147 -10.16 19.16 -5.16
N SER A 148 -11.12 20.05 -5.46
CA SER A 148 -12.54 19.88 -5.10
C SER A 148 -13.42 19.32 -6.23
N SER A 149 -12.84 19.00 -7.38
CA SER A 149 -13.57 18.54 -8.57
C SER A 149 -12.95 17.31 -9.21
N LEU A 150 -13.74 16.56 -9.98
CA LEU A 150 -13.25 15.41 -10.74
C LEU A 150 -12.45 15.81 -11.99
N ILE A 151 -12.31 17.10 -12.27
CA ILE A 151 -11.65 17.62 -13.47
C ILE A 151 -10.14 17.44 -13.32
N GLU A 152 -9.52 16.84 -14.34
CA GLU A 152 -8.08 16.72 -14.43
C GLU A 152 -7.51 18.08 -14.89
N VAL A 153 -6.75 18.75 -14.03
CA VAL A 153 -6.11 20.04 -14.32
C VAL A 153 -4.61 19.89 -14.16
N ASN A 154 -3.86 20.16 -15.22
CA ASN A 154 -2.41 20.28 -15.17
C ASN A 154 -2.01 21.65 -14.63
N SER A 155 -2.16 21.84 -13.31
CA SER A 155 -1.64 23.02 -12.62
C SER A 155 -0.27 22.69 -12.02
N SER A 156 0.72 23.57 -12.22
CA SER A 156 2.03 23.43 -11.58
C SER A 156 2.00 23.76 -10.09
N SER A 157 0.89 24.35 -9.61
CA SER A 157 0.68 24.77 -8.22
C SER A 157 0.12 23.66 -7.34
N GLU A 158 -0.49 22.61 -7.91
CA GLU A 158 -1.05 21.49 -7.15
C GLU A 158 -0.17 20.25 -7.27
N ILE A 159 0.29 19.75 -6.13
CA ILE A 159 1.04 18.50 -6.07
C ILE A 159 0.06 17.39 -5.75
N GLY A 160 -0.21 16.54 -6.73
CA GLY A 160 -1.03 15.35 -6.55
C GLY A 160 -0.39 14.32 -5.59
N GLY A 161 -1.15 13.30 -5.22
CA GLY A 161 -0.64 12.17 -4.46
C GLY A 161 0.50 11.45 -5.17
N GLN A 162 1.41 10.85 -4.41
CA GLN A 162 2.54 10.07 -4.95
C GLN A 162 2.42 8.60 -4.56
N ALA A 163 2.67 7.70 -5.51
CA ALA A 163 2.64 6.26 -5.27
C ALA A 163 3.93 5.59 -5.75
N GLY A 164 4.28 4.46 -5.13
CA GLY A 164 5.46 3.66 -5.45
C GLY A 164 6.29 3.35 -4.21
N PHE A 165 7.61 3.28 -4.33
CA PHE A 165 8.49 3.01 -3.19
C PHE A 165 9.86 3.68 -3.35
N ASN A 166 10.59 3.84 -2.24
CA ASN A 166 11.93 4.41 -2.22
C ASN A 166 12.84 3.62 -1.27
N ALA A 167 13.96 3.08 -1.78
CA ALA A 167 14.88 2.22 -1.02
C ALA A 167 15.79 2.94 -0.03
N GLY A 168 15.87 4.27 -0.11
CA GLY A 168 16.74 5.08 0.74
C GLY A 168 18.22 5.09 0.31
N ASP A 169 18.59 4.43 -0.78
CA ASP A 169 19.93 4.46 -1.37
C ASP A 169 20.07 5.46 -2.52
N SER A 170 18.98 6.17 -2.86
CA SER A 170 18.86 7.05 -4.03
C SER A 170 19.00 6.38 -5.40
N ILE A 171 19.10 5.06 -5.45
CA ILE A 171 19.30 4.26 -6.66
C ILE A 171 18.03 3.47 -6.95
N ILE A 172 17.54 2.73 -5.95
CA ILE A 172 16.40 1.84 -6.09
C ILE A 172 15.14 2.56 -5.62
N TYR A 173 14.28 2.92 -6.57
CA TYR A 173 12.98 3.51 -6.29
C TYR A 173 12.05 3.29 -7.49
N GLU A 174 10.76 3.37 -7.24
CA GLU A 174 9.74 3.42 -8.29
C GLU A 174 8.77 4.55 -7.96
N MET A 175 8.50 5.42 -8.93
CA MET A 175 7.39 6.37 -8.87
C MET A 175 6.35 5.94 -9.91
N LEU A 176 5.14 5.59 -9.47
CA LEU A 176 4.11 5.13 -10.39
C LEU A 176 3.71 6.23 -11.38
N PRO A 177 3.22 5.85 -12.59
CA PRO A 177 2.69 6.80 -13.56
C PRO A 177 1.70 7.77 -12.94
N TYR A 178 1.71 9.01 -13.44
CA TYR A 178 0.82 10.10 -13.00
C TYR A 178 0.99 10.58 -11.56
N SER A 179 1.88 9.98 -10.76
CA SER A 179 2.20 10.47 -9.42
C SER A 179 2.51 11.97 -9.46
N ARG A 180 2.05 12.68 -8.43
CA ARG A 180 2.18 14.13 -8.27
C ARG A 180 1.40 14.98 -9.28
N THR A 181 0.52 14.39 -10.09
CA THR A 181 -0.35 15.10 -11.04
C THR A 181 -1.83 14.87 -10.74
N SER A 182 -2.73 15.64 -11.37
CA SER A 182 -4.19 15.40 -11.28
C SER A 182 -4.62 14.04 -11.84
N TYR A 183 -3.78 13.43 -12.69
CA TYR A 183 -4.04 12.13 -13.32
C TYR A 183 -3.71 10.94 -12.42
N VAL A 184 -3.17 11.13 -11.21
CA VAL A 184 -2.85 10.02 -10.28
C VAL A 184 -4.06 9.11 -9.99
N ARG A 185 -5.27 9.65 -10.11
CA ARG A 185 -6.52 8.89 -9.99
C ARG A 185 -6.65 7.77 -11.03
N ARG A 186 -5.96 7.87 -12.17
CA ARG A 186 -5.91 6.84 -13.22
C ARG A 186 -5.19 5.56 -12.79
N LEU A 187 -4.53 5.54 -11.63
CA LEU A 187 -3.98 4.31 -11.05
C LEU A 187 -5.03 3.21 -10.85
N VAL A 188 -6.32 3.57 -10.66
CA VAL A 188 -7.45 2.62 -10.64
C VAL A 188 -7.69 1.90 -11.97
N ASN A 189 -7.08 2.35 -13.06
CA ASN A 189 -7.24 1.80 -14.41
C ASN A 189 -5.93 1.34 -15.04
N THR A 190 -4.81 1.43 -14.32
CA THR A 190 -3.48 1.08 -14.82
C THR A 190 -2.80 0.06 -13.91
N SER A 191 -1.68 -0.51 -14.38
CA SER A 191 -0.99 -1.62 -13.72
C SER A 191 0.38 -1.85 -14.33
N ASN A 192 1.32 -2.42 -13.56
CA ASN A 192 2.56 -3.01 -14.07
C ASN A 192 2.47 -4.54 -14.31
N VAL A 193 1.36 -5.17 -13.91
CA VAL A 193 1.12 -6.62 -14.03
C VAL A 193 -0.10 -6.95 -14.91
N ASN A 194 -0.57 -5.98 -15.71
CA ASN A 194 -1.73 -6.10 -16.61
C ASN A 194 -3.05 -6.46 -15.89
N VAL A 195 -3.17 -6.15 -14.60
CA VAL A 195 -4.41 -6.25 -13.83
C VAL A 195 -4.75 -4.84 -13.33
N PRO A 196 -5.77 -4.16 -13.90
CA PRO A 196 -6.14 -2.82 -13.48
C PRO A 196 -6.22 -2.69 -11.96
N SER A 197 -5.78 -1.53 -11.43
CA SER A 197 -5.70 -1.24 -10.00
C SER A 197 -4.63 -1.97 -9.20
N LEU A 198 -3.88 -2.90 -9.79
CA LEU A 198 -2.87 -3.68 -9.07
C LEU A 198 -1.46 -3.33 -9.57
N PHE A 199 -0.59 -2.98 -8.63
CA PHE A 199 0.84 -2.88 -8.85
C PHE A 199 1.59 -3.80 -7.91
N VAL A 200 2.57 -4.54 -8.42
CA VAL A 200 3.37 -5.49 -7.62
C VAL A 200 4.85 -5.27 -7.83
N PHE A 201 5.60 -5.19 -6.74
CA PHE A 201 7.04 -4.95 -6.75
C PHE A 201 7.75 -5.98 -5.89
N ARG A 202 8.88 -6.48 -6.37
CA ARG A 202 9.90 -7.10 -5.52
C ARG A 202 10.75 -5.99 -4.92
N ILE A 203 10.87 -5.95 -3.61
CA ILE A 203 11.47 -4.83 -2.86
C ILE A 203 12.59 -5.26 -1.91
N ASP A 204 13.11 -6.49 -2.04
CA ASP A 204 14.20 -7.02 -1.21
C ASP A 204 15.61 -6.82 -1.75
N SER A 205 15.79 -6.28 -2.97
CA SER A 205 17.13 -6.07 -3.53
C SER A 205 17.99 -5.18 -2.62
N ASP A 206 19.12 -5.73 -2.15
CA ASP A 206 20.26 -5.28 -1.30
C ASP A 206 20.21 -4.01 -0.43
N THR A 207 19.29 -3.07 -0.62
CA THR A 207 19.24 -1.78 0.11
C THR A 207 17.93 -1.51 0.84
N MET A 208 16.83 -2.18 0.49
CA MET A 208 15.58 -2.08 1.25
C MET A 208 15.52 -3.03 2.44
N LEU A 209 16.01 -4.25 2.26
CA LEU A 209 15.77 -5.37 3.16
C LEU A 209 16.92 -6.39 3.06
N SER A 210 18.14 -5.99 3.46
CA SER A 210 19.07 -6.97 4.04
C SER A 210 18.51 -7.35 5.41
N VAL A 211 17.58 -8.31 5.41
CA VAL A 211 16.91 -8.76 6.62
C VAL A 211 17.61 -9.99 7.14
N ALA A 212 18.65 -9.76 7.94
CA ALA A 212 18.94 -10.72 8.98
C ALA A 212 17.81 -10.61 10.03
N VAL A 213 16.90 -11.60 10.02
CA VAL A 213 16.01 -12.01 11.12
C VAL A 213 15.18 -10.88 11.77
N ILE A 214 13.89 -10.76 11.42
CA ILE A 214 12.97 -9.84 12.09
C ILE A 214 12.18 -10.54 13.18
N MET A 215 12.41 -10.14 14.43
CA MET A 215 11.47 -10.29 15.53
C MET A 215 10.92 -8.89 15.88
N ILE A 216 9.66 -8.59 15.57
CA ILE A 216 9.00 -7.32 15.95
C ILE A 216 8.32 -7.50 17.32
N GLN A 217 8.57 -6.57 18.25
CA GLN A 217 7.85 -6.46 19.52
C GLN A 217 6.85 -5.29 19.46
N ILE A 218 5.56 -5.56 19.67
CA ILE A 218 4.46 -4.59 19.48
C ILE A 218 4.22 -3.76 20.76
N ARG A 219 4.04 -2.44 20.61
CA ARG A 219 3.31 -1.61 21.60
C ARG A 219 1.89 -1.34 21.10
N TYR A 220 0.92 -1.79 21.91
CA TYR A 220 -0.52 -1.65 21.72
C TYR A 220 -0.97 -0.19 21.57
N PHE A 221 -1.81 0.08 20.58
CA PHE A 221 -2.85 1.12 20.66
C PHE A 221 -4.13 0.58 20.00
N ASP A 222 -5.26 0.86 20.66
CA ASP A 222 -6.52 0.13 20.60
C ASP A 222 -7.23 0.04 19.23
N HIS A 223 -8.09 -0.98 19.16
CA HIS A 223 -9.04 -1.37 18.11
C HIS A 223 -8.52 -2.32 17.02
N VAL A 224 -8.27 -3.57 17.43
CA VAL A 224 -8.37 -4.73 16.54
C VAL A 224 -9.84 -4.90 16.15
N VAL A 225 -10.19 -4.55 14.92
CA VAL A 225 -11.44 -4.99 14.31
C VAL A 225 -11.11 -6.18 13.43
N ASP A 226 -11.43 -7.36 13.94
CA ASP A 226 -11.48 -8.59 13.16
C ASP A 226 -12.61 -8.47 12.12
N LEU A 227 -12.23 -8.34 10.86
CA LEU A 227 -13.16 -8.40 9.74
C LEU A 227 -12.61 -9.41 8.74
N ASN A 228 -13.02 -10.66 8.93
CA ASN A 228 -13.10 -11.72 7.92
C ASN A 228 -13.94 -11.32 6.67
N LEU A 229 -13.89 -10.06 6.20
CA LEU A 229 -14.77 -9.51 5.17
C LEU A 229 -14.08 -8.59 4.13
N VAL A 230 -12.84 -8.12 4.32
CA VAL A 230 -12.31 -7.00 3.51
C VAL A 230 -11.92 -7.37 2.06
N LEU A 231 -11.81 -8.66 1.72
CA LEU A 231 -11.42 -9.12 0.36
C LEU A 231 -12.52 -9.83 -0.44
N GLN A 232 -13.72 -10.08 0.10
CA GLN A 232 -14.77 -10.75 -0.68
C GLN A 232 -15.49 -9.83 -1.69
N GLN A 233 -15.33 -8.50 -1.61
CA GLN A 233 -15.92 -7.59 -2.60
C GLN A 233 -14.95 -7.17 -3.72
N LEU A 234 -13.64 -7.33 -3.54
CA LEU A 234 -12.64 -6.96 -4.55
C LEU A 234 -12.34 -8.08 -5.56
N LEU A 235 -12.64 -9.34 -5.22
CA LEU A 235 -12.51 -10.46 -6.16
C LEU A 235 -13.69 -10.60 -7.15
N VAL A 236 -14.84 -9.97 -6.87
CA VAL A 236 -16.00 -10.04 -7.76
C VAL A 236 -15.78 -9.22 -9.05
N LYS A 237 -14.93 -8.19 -9.04
CA LYS A 237 -14.63 -7.41 -10.26
C LYS A 237 -13.61 -8.05 -11.21
N VAL A 238 -12.78 -8.99 -10.74
CA VAL A 238 -11.75 -9.64 -11.58
C VAL A 238 -12.28 -10.92 -12.25
N HIS A 239 -13.54 -11.30 -12.00
CA HIS A 239 -14.15 -12.50 -12.61
C HIS A 239 -15.55 -12.26 -13.20
N VAL A 240 -15.72 -11.16 -13.95
CA VAL A 240 -16.86 -10.99 -14.88
C VAL A 240 -16.35 -10.49 -16.23
N SER A 241 -15.55 -11.31 -16.90
CA SER A 241 -15.30 -11.18 -18.33
C SER A 241 -15.18 -12.56 -18.96
N GLN A 242 -16.28 -13.31 -18.97
CA GLN A 242 -16.62 -14.28 -20.01
C GLN A 242 -17.98 -14.90 -19.65
N ILE A 243 -18.78 -15.17 -20.69
CA ILE A 243 -20.11 -15.81 -20.66
C ILE A 243 -21.29 -14.84 -20.47
N LEU A 244 -21.57 -14.08 -21.53
CA LEU A 244 -22.95 -13.98 -22.02
C LEU A 244 -22.93 -14.37 -23.50
N ARG A 245 -23.22 -15.64 -23.78
CA ARG A 245 -23.68 -16.07 -25.11
C ARG A 245 -25.20 -16.05 -25.10
N SER A 246 -25.73 -15.27 -26.02
CA SER A 246 -27.12 -15.26 -26.49
C SER A 246 -27.70 -16.66 -26.67
N VAL A 247 -28.97 -16.86 -26.32
CA VAL A 247 -29.97 -17.45 -27.23
C VAL A 247 -31.32 -16.80 -26.94
N GLN A 248 -31.89 -16.21 -28.00
CA GLN A 248 -33.31 -15.84 -28.10
C GLN A 248 -34.20 -17.09 -28.11
N LYS A 249 -35.26 -17.10 -27.31
CA LYS A 249 -36.67 -17.19 -27.74
C LYS A 249 -37.58 -17.10 -26.52
#